data_AF-A0A936C4J8-F1
#
_entry.id   AF-A0A936C4J8-F1
#
_cell.length_a   1.000
_cell.length_b   1.000
_cell.length_c   1.000
_cell.angle_alpha   90.00
_cell.angle_beta   90.00
_cell.angle_gamma   90.00
#
_symmetry.space_group_name_H-M   'P 1'
#
loop_
_entity.id
_entity.type
_entity.pdbx_description
1 polymer ?
#
loop_
_entity_poly.entity_id
_entity_poly.type
_entity_poly.pdbx_seq_one_letter_code
_entity_poly.pdbx_strand_id
1 'polypeptide(L)'
;MVLMLMLMLMLCTAAACKNNDPAPAAVQEQPQPSPAAGGCQPVEELAGLDHRTPVPLQPMMAWHQKQNMMEHLVAIQRITDSLAREDWEGVASASALIESSPQMQQMCQHMGAGAHGFTEMALDFHRRADAIGVAARAHDVAAVLRATSNTLESCTGCHAAFRQDVVSATEWQQRTTGQAHTGQAHDPAMMQGQH
;
A
#
# COMPACT_ATOMS: atom_id res chain seq x y z
N MET A 1 -21.03 39.52 40.58
CA MET A 1 -21.94 40.48 39.91
C MET A 1 -21.73 40.26 38.42
N VAL A 2 -22.61 39.63 37.64
CA VAL A 2 -24.08 39.55 37.60
C VAL A 2 -24.39 38.17 36.97
N LEU A 3 -24.85 37.15 37.70
CA LEU A 3 -26.28 36.86 37.96
C LEU A 3 -27.10 36.88 36.65
N MET A 4 -27.32 35.73 36.00
CA MET A 4 -28.62 35.03 36.03
C MET A 4 -29.77 35.86 35.43
N LEU A 5 -30.25 35.48 34.23
CA LEU A 5 -31.57 35.72 33.61
C LEU A 5 -31.36 35.56 32.08
N MET A 6 -32.10 34.80 31.27
CA MET A 6 -33.51 34.47 31.32
C MET A 6 -33.77 33.15 30.59
N LEU A 7 -34.52 32.30 31.28
CA LEU A 7 -35.39 31.26 30.75
C LEU A 7 -36.58 31.92 30.02
N MET A 8 -36.78 31.62 28.73
CA MET A 8 -38.06 31.76 28.01
C MET A 8 -38.08 30.64 26.96
N LEU A 9 -38.62 29.46 27.28
CA LEU A 9 -40.03 29.12 27.11
C LEU A 9 -40.60 29.66 25.78
N MET A 10 -40.34 28.93 24.69
CA MET A 10 -41.17 29.04 23.49
C MET A 10 -42.05 27.81 23.39
N LEU A 11 -43.35 28.10 23.41
CA LEU A 11 -44.46 27.19 23.63
C LEU A 11 -44.67 26.24 22.45
N CYS A 12 -45.04 25.02 22.80
CA CYS A 12 -45.78 24.10 21.95
C CYS A 12 -47.09 24.72 21.47
N THR A 13 -47.32 24.75 20.15
CA THR A 13 -48.68 24.71 19.60
C THR A 13 -48.82 23.46 18.76
N ALA A 14 -49.49 22.47 19.34
CA ALA A 14 -50.00 21.31 18.64
C ALA A 14 -51.16 21.74 17.73
N ALA A 15 -51.00 21.60 16.43
CA ALA A 15 -52.11 21.54 15.51
C ALA A 15 -52.49 20.05 15.35
N ALA A 16 -53.51 19.63 16.10
CA ALA A 16 -54.11 18.32 15.96
C ALA A 16 -55.00 18.30 14.71
N CYS A 17 -54.54 17.68 13.63
CA CYS A 17 -55.42 17.14 12.60
C CYS A 17 -55.73 15.69 12.96
N LYS A 18 -56.94 15.48 13.49
CA LYS A 18 -57.56 14.17 13.68
C LYS A 18 -57.90 13.61 12.31
N ASN A 19 -57.18 12.59 11.84
CA ASN A 19 -57.66 11.70 10.80
C ASN A 19 -57.70 10.27 11.37
N ASN A 20 -58.90 9.71 11.39
CA ASN A 20 -59.18 8.31 11.67
C ASN A 20 -58.82 7.50 10.43
N ASP A 21 -57.62 6.92 10.42
CA ASP A 21 -57.29 5.86 9.47
C ASP A 21 -57.40 4.49 10.18
N PRO A 22 -58.03 3.48 9.56
CA PRO A 22 -58.08 2.15 10.13
C PRO A 22 -56.65 1.61 10.28
N ALA A 23 -56.42 0.82 11.33
CA ALA A 23 -55.13 0.21 11.61
C ALA A 23 -54.53 -0.37 10.31
N PRO A 24 -53.29 -0.01 9.93
CA PRO A 24 -52.70 -0.59 8.74
C PRO A 24 -52.66 -2.10 8.92
N ALA A 25 -53.24 -2.81 7.95
CA ALA A 25 -53.06 -4.25 7.84
C ALA A 25 -51.56 -4.53 7.92
N ALA A 26 -51.18 -5.53 8.73
CA ALA A 26 -49.80 -5.94 8.91
C ALA A 26 -49.17 -6.10 7.52
N VAL A 27 -48.29 -5.16 7.15
CA VAL A 27 -47.44 -5.30 5.99
C VAL A 27 -46.57 -6.51 6.31
N GLN A 28 -46.80 -7.61 5.60
CA GLN A 28 -45.87 -8.71 5.62
C GLN A 28 -44.58 -8.17 5.03
N GLU A 29 -43.60 -7.89 5.91
CA GLU A 29 -42.22 -7.62 5.54
C GLU A 29 -41.79 -8.79 4.64
N GLN A 30 -41.72 -8.56 3.33
CA GLN A 30 -41.12 -9.54 2.44
C GLN A 30 -39.71 -9.78 2.96
N PRO A 31 -39.24 -11.04 3.08
CA PRO A 31 -37.90 -11.31 3.55
C PRO A 31 -36.93 -10.58 2.63
N GLN A 32 -36.33 -9.50 3.13
CA GLN A 32 -35.21 -8.90 2.42
C GLN A 32 -34.16 -10.00 2.29
N PRO A 33 -33.65 -10.28 1.08
CA PRO A 33 -32.60 -11.25 0.94
C PRO A 33 -31.44 -10.80 1.83
N SER A 34 -31.05 -11.68 2.76
CA SER A 34 -29.87 -11.48 3.61
C SER A 34 -28.70 -11.04 2.74
N PRO A 35 -27.90 -10.04 3.15
CA PRO A 35 -26.71 -9.59 2.42
C PRO A 35 -25.57 -10.60 2.62
N ALA A 36 -25.78 -11.85 2.22
CA ALA A 36 -24.75 -12.85 2.11
C ALA A 36 -24.19 -12.79 0.68
N ALA A 37 -23.26 -11.86 0.44
CA ALA A 37 -22.26 -11.82 -0.66
C ALA A 37 -21.76 -10.41 -1.06
N GLY A 38 -22.14 -9.32 -0.37
CA GLY A 38 -21.88 -7.94 -0.82
C GLY A 38 -20.66 -7.22 -0.24
N GLY A 39 -19.77 -7.91 0.49
CA GLY A 39 -18.85 -7.28 1.46
C GLY A 39 -17.71 -6.41 0.91
N CYS A 40 -17.41 -6.43 -0.40
CA CYS A 40 -16.24 -5.75 -0.95
C CYS A 40 -16.51 -4.84 -2.16
N GLN A 41 -17.78 -4.62 -2.54
CA GLN A 41 -18.10 -3.89 -3.78
C GLN A 41 -17.39 -2.53 -3.92
N PRO A 42 -17.31 -1.67 -2.89
CA PRO A 42 -16.60 -0.39 -3.02
C PRO A 42 -15.07 -0.53 -3.20
N VAL A 43 -14.45 -1.54 -2.59
CA VAL A 43 -13.00 -1.79 -2.71
C VAL A 43 -12.66 -2.36 -4.09
N GLU A 44 -13.52 -3.24 -4.60
CA GLU A 44 -13.40 -3.81 -5.94
C GLU A 44 -13.61 -2.74 -7.02
N GLU A 45 -14.60 -1.87 -6.84
CA GLU A 45 -14.84 -0.72 -7.72
C GLU A 45 -13.62 0.22 -7.75
N LEU A 46 -13.10 0.61 -6.58
CA LEU A 46 -11.89 1.44 -6.50
C LEU A 46 -10.69 0.77 -7.17
N ALA A 47 -10.51 -0.54 -6.99
CA ALA A 47 -9.44 -1.29 -7.65
C ALA A 47 -9.58 -1.30 -9.19
N GLY A 48 -10.80 -1.29 -9.71
CA GLY A 48 -11.08 -1.19 -11.15
C GLY A 48 -10.72 0.17 -11.76
N LEU A 49 -10.66 1.22 -10.95
CA LEU A 49 -10.23 2.57 -11.37
C LEU A 49 -8.70 2.74 -11.39
N ASP A 50 -7.96 1.81 -10.80
CA ASP A 50 -6.51 1.90 -10.68
C ASP A 50 -5.78 1.22 -11.85
N HIS A 51 -5.38 2.03 -12.83
CA HIS A 51 -4.74 1.57 -14.07
C HIS A 51 -3.25 1.25 -13.94
N ARG A 52 -2.67 1.33 -12.73
CA ARG A 52 -1.25 1.00 -12.52
C ARG A 52 -1.00 -0.50 -12.70
N THR A 53 0.21 -0.84 -13.14
CA THR A 53 0.63 -2.22 -13.32
C THR A 53 0.66 -2.94 -11.97
N PRO A 54 -0.07 -4.06 -11.81
CA PRO A 54 -0.05 -4.82 -10.57
C PRO A 54 1.28 -5.56 -10.42
N VAL A 55 1.87 -5.47 -9.24
CA VAL A 55 3.05 -6.24 -8.84
C VAL A 55 2.57 -7.37 -7.92
N PRO A 56 2.52 -8.63 -8.41
CA PRO A 56 2.05 -9.74 -7.61
C PRO A 56 3.05 -10.04 -6.49
N LEU A 57 2.62 -9.89 -5.25
CA LEU A 57 3.43 -10.11 -4.05
C LEU A 57 2.68 -11.00 -3.08
N GLN A 58 3.38 -11.95 -2.46
CA GLN A 58 2.83 -12.66 -1.31
C GLN A 58 2.67 -11.70 -0.12
N PRO A 59 1.78 -11.98 0.86
CA PRO A 59 1.48 -11.02 1.93
C PRO A 59 2.70 -10.51 2.69
N MET A 60 3.64 -11.41 3.04
CA MET A 60 4.87 -11.02 3.74
C MET A 60 5.84 -10.23 2.85
N MET A 61 5.88 -10.50 1.54
CA MET A 61 6.68 -9.71 0.59
C MET A 61 6.11 -8.30 0.45
N ALA A 62 4.79 -8.18 0.30
CA ALA A 62 4.11 -6.89 0.20
C ALA A 62 4.34 -6.05 1.45
N TRP A 63 4.23 -6.66 2.63
CA TRP A 63 4.54 -6.03 3.90
C TRP A 63 5.99 -5.56 3.98
N HIS A 64 6.95 -6.44 3.68
CA HIS A 64 8.37 -6.09 3.71
C HIS A 64 8.70 -4.93 2.77
N GLN A 65 8.15 -4.96 1.55
CA GLN A 65 8.32 -3.86 0.60
C GLN A 65 7.76 -2.54 1.15
N LYS A 66 6.59 -2.54 1.81
CA LYS A 66 6.05 -1.32 2.45
C LYS A 66 6.95 -0.80 3.56
N GLN A 67 7.49 -1.68 4.39
CA GLN A 67 8.45 -1.30 5.43
C GLN A 67 9.68 -0.63 4.83
N ASN A 68 10.29 -1.24 3.81
CA ASN A 68 11.43 -0.65 3.11
C ASN A 68 11.08 0.73 2.53
N MET A 69 9.92 0.88 1.88
CA MET A 69 9.49 2.18 1.33
C MET A 69 9.30 3.26 2.42
N MET A 70 8.79 2.89 3.60
CA MET A 70 8.70 3.82 4.73
C MET A 70 10.08 4.17 5.30
N GLU A 71 10.99 3.20 5.39
CA GLU A 71 12.38 3.43 5.79
C GLU A 71 13.13 4.31 4.78
N HIS A 72 12.84 4.19 3.48
CA HIS A 72 13.38 5.07 2.45
C HIS A 72 12.97 6.53 2.68
N LEU A 73 11.71 6.78 3.06
CA LEU A 73 11.25 8.13 3.40
C LEU A 73 11.98 8.69 4.63
N VAL A 74 12.22 7.85 5.65
CA VAL A 74 13.02 8.25 6.82
C VAL A 74 14.46 8.59 6.43
N ALA A 75 15.07 7.82 5.51
CA ALA A 75 16.41 8.13 5.00
C ALA A 75 16.44 9.49 4.29
N ILE A 76 15.46 9.78 3.43
CA ILE A 76 15.35 11.09 2.74
C ILE A 76 15.19 12.24 3.74
N GLN A 77 14.38 12.06 4.80
CA GLN A 77 14.26 13.06 5.86
C GLN A 77 15.60 13.32 6.55
N ARG A 78 16.34 12.27 6.89
CA ARG A 78 17.66 12.37 7.54
C ARG A 78 18.71 13.03 6.63
N ILE A 79 18.74 12.67 5.34
CA ILE A 79 19.58 13.31 4.33
C ILE A 79 19.32 14.82 4.31
N THR A 80 18.05 15.23 4.32
CA THR A 80 17.66 16.63 4.27
C THR A 80 18.04 17.38 5.55
N ASP A 81 17.80 16.79 6.74
CA ASP A 81 18.19 17.37 8.03
C ASP A 81 19.71 17.54 8.17
N SER A 82 20.47 16.48 7.88
CA SER A 82 21.94 16.52 7.92
C SER A 82 22.50 17.53 6.92
N LEU A 83 21.96 17.60 5.71
CA LEU A 83 22.37 18.58 4.71
C LEU A 83 22.13 20.02 5.18
N ALA A 84 20.98 20.29 5.80
CA ALA A 84 20.66 21.63 6.33
C ALA A 84 21.62 22.09 7.44
N ARG A 85 22.35 21.14 8.06
CA ARG A 85 23.32 21.37 9.13
C ARG A 85 24.77 21.23 8.65
N GLU A 86 24.97 21.02 7.34
CA GLU A 86 26.28 20.69 6.73
C GLU A 86 26.97 19.48 7.39
N ASP A 87 26.16 18.55 7.92
CA ASP A 87 26.62 17.28 8.50
C ASP A 87 26.84 16.25 7.39
N TRP A 88 27.98 16.33 6.73
CA TRP A 88 28.32 15.48 5.58
C TRP A 88 28.40 14.00 5.91
N GLU A 89 28.86 13.65 7.12
CA GLU A 89 28.86 12.27 7.60
C GLU A 89 27.43 11.77 7.81
N GLY A 90 26.55 12.60 8.37
CA GLY A 90 25.13 12.31 8.51
C GLY A 90 24.44 12.11 7.16
N VAL A 91 24.73 12.94 6.16
CA VAL A 91 24.18 12.76 4.79
C VAL A 91 24.63 11.43 4.20
N ALA A 92 25.93 11.11 4.26
CA ALA A 92 26.47 9.86 3.71
C ALA A 92 25.95 8.62 4.47
N SER A 93 25.84 8.69 5.79
CA SER A 93 25.31 7.59 6.61
C SER A 93 23.82 7.37 6.36
N ALA A 94 23.06 8.44 6.15
CA ALA A 94 21.64 8.34 5.83
C ALA A 94 21.41 7.81 4.41
N SER A 95 22.22 8.21 3.42
CA SER A 95 22.12 7.68 2.06
C SER A 95 22.42 6.19 2.00
N ALA A 96 23.44 5.72 2.73
CA ALA A 96 23.83 4.31 2.76
C ALA A 96 22.69 3.33 3.11
N LEU A 97 21.65 3.80 3.82
CA LEU A 97 20.45 3.00 4.14
C LEU A 97 19.62 2.63 2.90
N ILE A 98 19.76 3.38 1.81
CA ILE A 98 18.98 3.25 0.58
C ILE A 98 19.86 3.08 -0.67
N GLU A 99 21.16 2.94 -0.49
CA GLU A 99 22.13 2.70 -1.56
C GLU A 99 22.04 1.26 -2.12
N SER A 100 22.68 1.05 -3.26
CA SER A 100 22.76 -0.23 -3.93
C SER A 100 23.52 -1.26 -3.09
N SER A 101 22.97 -2.47 -2.99
CA SER A 101 23.67 -3.62 -2.41
C SER A 101 23.31 -4.93 -3.11
N PRO A 102 24.16 -5.96 -3.05
CA PRO A 102 23.83 -7.28 -3.61
C PRO A 102 22.57 -7.89 -2.99
N GLN A 103 22.38 -7.72 -1.69
CA GLN A 103 21.19 -8.18 -0.96
C GLN A 103 19.92 -7.49 -1.50
N MET A 104 19.97 -6.16 -1.64
CA MET A 104 18.87 -5.39 -2.22
C MET A 104 18.57 -5.84 -3.65
N GLN A 105 19.61 -6.08 -4.46
CA GLN A 105 19.43 -6.48 -5.85
C GLN A 105 18.65 -7.80 -5.97
N GLN A 106 19.02 -8.80 -5.17
CA GLN A 106 18.30 -10.07 -5.11
C GLN A 106 16.86 -9.89 -4.66
N MET A 107 16.63 -9.02 -3.66
CA MET A 107 15.30 -8.70 -3.17
C MET A 107 14.43 -8.07 -4.28
N CYS A 108 14.95 -7.09 -5.03
CA CYS A 108 14.24 -6.42 -6.11
C CYS A 108 13.94 -7.36 -7.29
N GLN A 109 14.86 -8.28 -7.60
CA GLN A 109 14.65 -9.32 -8.60
C GLN A 109 13.53 -10.27 -8.17
N HIS A 110 13.54 -10.72 -6.92
CA HIS A 110 12.51 -11.62 -6.40
C HIS A 110 11.13 -10.96 -6.34
N MET A 111 11.05 -9.72 -5.85
CA MET A 111 9.79 -8.97 -5.77
C MET A 111 9.22 -8.61 -7.16
N GLY A 112 10.09 -8.33 -8.14
CA GLY A 112 9.67 -7.93 -9.47
C GLY A 112 9.42 -9.06 -10.46
N ALA A 113 9.63 -10.33 -10.07
CA ALA A 113 9.57 -11.47 -10.97
C ALA A 113 8.24 -11.62 -11.75
N GLY A 114 7.14 -11.06 -11.25
CA GLY A 114 5.83 -11.09 -11.91
C GLY A 114 5.38 -9.78 -12.54
N ALA A 115 6.24 -8.76 -12.62
CA ALA A 115 5.89 -7.45 -13.16
C ALA A 115 7.02 -6.88 -14.04
N HIS A 116 6.79 -6.89 -15.35
CA HIS A 116 7.74 -6.38 -16.32
C HIS A 116 8.09 -4.90 -16.05
N GLY A 117 9.38 -4.57 -16.06
CA GLY A 117 9.88 -3.22 -15.82
C GLY A 117 9.97 -2.81 -14.33
N PHE A 118 9.40 -3.58 -13.41
CA PHE A 118 9.41 -3.23 -11.99
C PHE A 118 10.82 -3.33 -11.39
N THR A 119 11.53 -4.43 -11.65
CA THR A 119 12.88 -4.64 -11.10
C THR A 119 13.84 -3.56 -11.59
N GLU A 120 13.78 -3.18 -12.86
CA GLU A 120 14.62 -2.13 -13.43
C GLU A 120 14.39 -0.79 -12.74
N MET A 121 13.13 -0.42 -12.53
CA MET A 121 12.76 0.82 -11.84
C MET A 121 13.16 0.80 -10.36
N ALA A 122 12.96 -0.32 -9.67
CA ALA A 122 13.38 -0.51 -8.28
C ALA A 122 14.90 -0.38 -8.13
N LEU A 123 15.68 -0.99 -9.02
CA LEU A 123 17.14 -0.86 -9.02
C LEU A 123 17.62 0.54 -9.43
N ASP A 124 16.86 1.25 -10.26
CA ASP A 124 17.15 2.64 -10.62
C ASP A 124 17.05 3.59 -9.41
N PHE A 125 16.06 3.37 -8.53
CA PHE A 125 15.97 4.10 -7.26
C PHE A 125 17.28 4.02 -6.45
N HIS A 126 17.77 2.80 -6.21
CA HIS A 126 18.98 2.59 -5.41
C HIS A 126 20.25 3.15 -6.09
N ARG A 127 20.37 3.02 -7.42
CA ARG A 127 21.48 3.64 -8.17
C ARG A 127 21.47 5.17 -8.10
N ARG A 128 20.29 5.79 -8.07
CA ARG A 128 20.18 7.25 -7.86
C ARG A 128 20.57 7.64 -6.44
N ALA A 129 20.23 6.81 -5.46
CA ALA A 129 20.64 7.03 -4.08
C ALA A 129 22.17 6.94 -3.87
N ASP A 130 22.88 6.09 -4.62
CA ASP A 130 24.35 6.02 -4.59
C ASP A 130 25.01 7.39 -4.86
N ALA A 131 24.41 8.20 -5.74
CA ALA A 131 24.92 9.52 -6.08
C ALA A 131 24.84 10.51 -4.90
N ILE A 132 23.93 10.30 -3.94
CA ILE A 132 23.82 11.13 -2.73
C ILE A 132 25.06 10.95 -1.86
N GLY A 133 25.45 9.70 -1.57
CA GLY A 133 26.64 9.41 -0.77
C GLY A 133 27.92 9.88 -1.45
N VAL A 134 28.01 9.76 -2.78
CA VAL A 134 29.14 10.31 -3.57
C VAL A 134 29.22 11.83 -3.42
N ALA A 135 28.10 12.55 -3.61
CA ALA A 135 28.04 14.00 -3.49
C ALA A 135 28.32 14.47 -2.06
N ALA A 136 27.84 13.74 -1.06
CA ALA A 136 28.07 14.02 0.35
C ALA A 136 29.55 13.98 0.70
N ARG A 137 30.28 12.95 0.25
CA ARG A 137 31.74 12.83 0.43
C ARG A 137 32.53 13.93 -0.28
N ALA A 138 31.97 14.52 -1.33
CA ALA A 138 32.55 15.67 -2.03
C ALA A 138 32.17 17.03 -1.42
N HIS A 139 31.32 17.03 -0.39
CA HIS A 139 30.78 18.24 0.25
C HIS A 139 30.08 19.19 -0.75
N ASP A 140 29.46 18.64 -1.80
CA ASP A 140 28.79 19.41 -2.85
C ASP A 140 27.28 19.47 -2.57
N VAL A 141 26.84 20.56 -1.92
CA VAL A 141 25.43 20.81 -1.60
C VAL A 141 24.54 20.66 -2.82
N ALA A 142 24.94 21.25 -3.96
CA ALA A 142 24.12 21.28 -5.15
C ALA A 142 24.00 19.87 -5.76
N ALA A 143 25.07 19.07 -5.72
CA ALA A 143 25.02 17.68 -6.15
C ALA A 143 24.17 16.81 -5.22
N VAL A 144 24.24 16.99 -3.89
CA VAL A 144 23.37 16.26 -2.94
C VAL A 144 21.89 16.57 -3.23
N LEU A 145 21.54 17.85 -3.40
CA LEU A 145 20.17 18.26 -3.71
C LEU A 145 19.68 17.67 -5.04
N ARG A 146 20.50 17.71 -6.10
CA ARG A 146 20.16 17.11 -7.40
C ARG A 146 19.98 15.60 -7.28
N ALA A 147 20.89 14.89 -6.62
CA ALA A 147 20.79 13.45 -6.43
C ALA A 147 19.55 13.07 -5.60
N THR A 148 19.26 13.81 -4.53
CA THR A 148 18.05 13.62 -3.72
C THR A 148 16.77 13.85 -4.54
N SER A 149 16.72 14.89 -5.36
CA SER A 149 15.61 15.16 -6.27
C SER A 149 15.42 14.02 -7.28
N ASN A 150 16.50 13.52 -7.86
CA ASN A 150 16.45 12.39 -8.81
C ASN A 150 15.95 11.12 -8.13
N THR A 151 16.34 10.86 -6.88
CA THR A 151 15.85 9.71 -6.09
C THR A 151 14.35 9.84 -5.80
N LEU A 152 13.87 11.04 -5.42
CA LEU A 152 12.45 11.31 -5.22
C LEU A 152 11.62 11.18 -6.51
N GLU A 153 12.18 11.56 -7.65
CA GLU A 153 11.56 11.34 -8.96
C GLU A 153 11.26 9.84 -9.17
N SER A 154 12.20 8.96 -8.82
CA SER A 154 12.00 7.51 -8.91
C SER A 154 10.86 7.02 -7.99
N CYS A 155 10.72 7.56 -6.78
CA CYS A 155 9.58 7.28 -5.91
C CYS A 155 8.24 7.61 -6.60
N THR A 156 8.14 8.81 -7.17
CA THR A 156 6.91 9.26 -7.84
C THR A 156 6.63 8.47 -9.12
N GLY A 157 7.67 8.16 -9.90
CA GLY A 157 7.55 7.36 -11.12
C GLY A 157 7.07 5.94 -10.82
N CYS A 158 7.64 5.28 -9.82
CA CYS A 158 7.21 3.95 -9.39
C CYS A 158 5.77 3.95 -8.90
N HIS A 159 5.38 4.91 -8.05
CA HIS A 159 4.02 4.99 -7.53
C HIS A 159 2.98 5.36 -8.60
N ALA A 160 3.38 6.03 -9.68
CA ALA A 160 2.54 6.31 -10.83
C ALA A 160 2.41 5.13 -11.79
N ALA A 161 3.42 4.25 -11.86
CA ALA A 161 3.45 3.12 -12.79
C ALA A 161 2.94 1.81 -12.19
N PHE A 162 3.17 1.59 -10.89
CA PHE A 162 2.99 0.30 -10.24
C PHE A 162 2.12 0.40 -8.98
N ARG A 163 1.46 -0.72 -8.66
CA ARG A 163 0.75 -0.93 -7.39
C ARG A 163 1.01 -2.33 -6.88
N GLN A 164 1.01 -2.50 -5.56
CA GLN A 164 1.06 -3.84 -4.98
C GLN A 164 -0.26 -4.59 -5.27
N ASP A 165 -0.14 -5.85 -5.64
CA ASP A 165 -1.24 -6.80 -5.77
C ASP A 165 -0.95 -8.00 -4.87
N VAL A 166 -1.68 -8.11 -3.76
CA VAL A 166 -1.39 -9.14 -2.74
C VAL A 166 -2.08 -10.43 -3.14
N VAL A 167 -1.27 -11.43 -3.49
CA VAL A 167 -1.73 -12.71 -4.05
C VAL A 167 -1.36 -13.90 -3.16
N SER A 168 -2.03 -15.03 -3.35
CA SER A 168 -1.65 -16.29 -2.70
C SER A 168 -0.30 -16.81 -3.21
N ALA A 169 0.33 -17.73 -2.48
CA ALA A 169 1.58 -18.36 -2.92
C ALA A 169 1.40 -19.11 -4.26
N THR A 170 0.28 -19.82 -4.44
CA THR A 170 -0.05 -20.54 -5.68
C THR A 170 -0.19 -19.58 -6.85
N GLU A 171 -0.88 -18.47 -6.65
CA GLU A 171 -1.08 -17.46 -7.69
C GLU A 171 0.21 -16.71 -8.02
N TRP A 172 1.03 -16.40 -7.03
CA TRP A 172 2.37 -15.85 -7.24
C TRP A 172 3.19 -16.77 -8.15
N GLN A 173 3.27 -18.07 -7.82
CA GLN A 173 3.99 -19.06 -8.61
C GLN A 173 3.48 -19.13 -10.06
N GLN A 174 2.16 -19.11 -10.25
CA GLN A 174 1.54 -19.10 -11.58
C GLN A 174 1.97 -17.88 -12.40
N ARG A 175 1.95 -16.70 -11.78
CA ARG A 175 2.24 -15.42 -12.42
C ARG A 175 3.74 -15.19 -12.67
N THR A 176 4.63 -15.81 -11.90
CA THR A 176 6.08 -15.60 -12.01
C THR A 176 6.83 -16.70 -12.76
N THR A 177 6.30 -17.94 -12.80
CA THR A 177 6.98 -19.08 -13.42
C THR A 177 6.26 -19.65 -14.64
N GLY A 178 5.05 -19.17 -14.94
CA GLY A 178 4.24 -19.65 -16.07
C GLY A 178 3.70 -21.08 -15.91
N GLN A 179 3.83 -21.71 -14.73
CA GLN A 179 3.29 -23.04 -14.45
C GLN A 179 2.09 -22.94 -13.51
N ALA A 180 0.91 -23.26 -14.04
CA ALA A 180 -0.21 -23.70 -13.21
C ALA A 180 0.18 -25.01 -12.54
N HIS A 181 0.31 -25.00 -11.21
CA HIS A 181 0.29 -26.23 -10.44
C HIS A 181 -1.06 -26.92 -10.69
N THR A 182 -1.08 -27.88 -11.61
CA THR A 182 -2.08 -28.93 -11.58
C THR A 182 -1.79 -29.72 -10.31
N GLY A 183 -2.46 -29.36 -9.22
CA GLY A 183 -2.45 -30.17 -8.02
C GLY A 183 -2.88 -31.57 -8.42
N GLN A 184 -1.94 -32.51 -8.43
CA GLN A 184 -2.30 -33.91 -8.35
C GLN A 184 -3.04 -34.04 -7.03
N ALA A 185 -4.36 -34.22 -7.12
CA ALA A 185 -5.15 -34.68 -6.01
C ALA A 185 -4.42 -35.89 -5.42
N HIS A 186 -4.05 -35.80 -4.14
CA HIS A 186 -3.53 -36.93 -3.41
C HIS A 186 -4.63 -37.98 -3.40
N ASP A 187 -4.46 -39.03 -4.21
CA ASP A 187 -5.39 -40.14 -4.27
C ASP A 187 -5.23 -40.96 -2.97
N PRO A 188 -6.23 -41.00 -2.07
CA PRO A 188 -6.13 -41.74 -0.81
C PRO A 188 -6.12 -43.26 -1.01
N ALA A 189 -6.15 -43.76 -2.26
CA ALA A 189 -6.25 -45.19 -2.56
C ALA A 189 -4.95 -46.02 -2.34
N MET A 190 -3.80 -45.40 -2.05
CA MET A 190 -2.51 -46.14 -1.97
C MET A 190 -2.08 -46.58 -0.55
N MET A 191 -2.94 -46.46 0.46
CA MET A 191 -2.63 -46.86 1.86
C MET A 191 -3.40 -48.11 2.34
N GLN A 192 -3.89 -48.97 1.43
CA GLN A 192 -4.45 -50.27 1.80
C GLN A 192 -3.76 -51.38 1.02
N GLY A 193 -2.65 -51.89 1.55
CA GLY A 193 -1.95 -52.99 0.90
C GLY A 193 -0.67 -53.46 1.58
N GLN A 194 -0.59 -53.47 2.91
CA GLN A 194 0.42 -54.25 3.64
C GLN A 194 -0.21 -54.84 4.92
N HIS A 195 -0.77 -56.03 4.78
CA HIS A 195 -0.94 -57.01 5.85
C HIS A 195 -0.26 -58.30 5.41
#